data_AF-A0AAD1KVF7-F1
#
_entry.id   AF-A0AAD1KVF7-F1
#
_cell.length_a   1.000
_cell.length_b   1.000
_cell.length_c   1.000
_cell.angle_alpha   90.00
_cell.angle_beta   90.00
_cell.angle_gamma   90.00
#
_symmetry.space_group_name_H-M   'P 1'
#
loop_
_entity.id
_entity.type
_entity.pdbx_description
1 polymer ?
#
loop_
_entity_poly.entity_id
_entity_poly.type
_entity_poly.pdbx_seq_one_letter_code
_entity_poly.pdbx_strand_id
1 'polypeptide(L)'
;MGGPASRRPGGALARYRGPLLPQSQAPGVETLRAELEEALRRAVLAQGEVESLFLLAERLGEDLEVWEALLERLPLQDPRRPIAQARVARLRGEWSL
;
A
#
# COMPACT_ATOMS: atom_id res chain seq x y z
N MET A 1 -4.65 -34.57 7.75
CA MET A 1 -4.33 -33.88 6.49
C MET A 1 -5.26 -32.68 6.34
N GLY A 2 -4.85 -31.52 6.82
CA GLY A 2 -5.60 -30.27 6.71
C GLY A 2 -4.62 -29.12 6.77
N GLY A 3 -4.12 -28.70 5.61
CA GLY A 3 -3.19 -27.57 5.50
C GLY A 3 -3.91 -26.25 5.78
N PRO A 4 -3.25 -25.27 6.43
CA PRO A 4 -3.88 -23.98 6.71
C PRO A 4 -4.16 -23.25 5.39
N ALA A 5 -5.43 -22.90 5.19
CA ALA A 5 -5.88 -22.07 4.08
C ALA A 5 -5.10 -20.75 4.07
N SER A 6 -4.16 -20.64 3.14
CA SER A 6 -3.49 -19.39 2.79
C SER A 6 -4.56 -18.38 2.37
N ARG A 7 -4.96 -17.51 3.31
CA ARG A 7 -5.81 -16.35 3.02
C ARG A 7 -4.99 -15.40 2.16
N ARG A 8 -5.07 -15.55 0.83
CA ARG A 8 -4.43 -14.63 -0.13
C ARG A 8 -5.10 -13.26 0.00
N PRO A 9 -4.38 -12.20 0.43
CA PRO A 9 -5.01 -10.89 0.68
C PRO A 9 -5.45 -10.14 -0.59
N GLY A 10 -5.23 -10.69 -1.80
CA GLY A 10 -5.56 -10.02 -3.06
C GLY A 10 -7.05 -9.77 -3.32
N GLY A 11 -7.96 -10.49 -2.65
CA GLY A 11 -9.41 -10.35 -2.87
C GLY A 11 -10.06 -9.14 -2.19
N ALA A 12 -9.43 -8.58 -1.14
CA ALA A 12 -10.02 -7.49 -0.35
C ALA A 12 -9.78 -6.10 -0.97
N LEU A 13 -8.67 -5.92 -1.68
CA LEU A 13 -8.27 -4.64 -2.27
C LEU A 13 -9.09 -4.28 -3.51
N ALA A 14 -9.44 -5.26 -4.35
CA ALA A 14 -10.15 -5.01 -5.62
C ALA A 14 -11.60 -4.47 -5.45
N ARG A 15 -12.19 -4.56 -4.25
CA ARG A 15 -13.54 -4.02 -3.96
C ARG A 15 -13.52 -2.70 -3.17
N TYR A 16 -12.36 -2.18 -2.81
CA TYR A 16 -12.24 -1.01 -1.94
C TYR A 16 -12.03 0.28 -2.74
N ARG A 17 -13.08 1.09 -2.91
CA ARG A 17 -13.08 2.32 -3.74
C ARG A 17 -13.02 3.65 -2.95
N GLY A 18 -12.56 3.65 -1.71
CA GLY A 18 -12.41 4.89 -0.93
C GLY A 18 -12.00 4.66 0.53
N PRO A 19 -11.70 5.74 1.28
CA PRO A 19 -11.36 5.63 2.70
C PRO A 19 -12.55 5.06 3.49
N LEU A 20 -12.27 4.16 4.42
CA LEU A 20 -13.28 3.51 5.27
C LEU A 20 -14.07 4.52 6.09
N LEU A 21 -15.40 4.65 5.92
CA LEU A 21 -16.24 5.63 6.64
C LEU A 21 -15.88 7.12 6.38
N PRO A 22 -15.95 7.65 5.15
CA PRO A 22 -15.48 9.01 4.84
C PRO A 22 -16.19 10.16 5.60
N GLN A 23 -17.36 9.91 6.21
CA GLN A 23 -18.23 10.96 6.77
C GLN A 23 -18.23 11.06 8.30
N SER A 24 -17.50 10.21 9.03
CA SER A 24 -17.48 10.24 10.50
C SER A 24 -16.19 10.89 11.01
N GLN A 25 -16.33 12.07 11.61
CA GLN A 25 -15.27 12.83 12.32
C GLN A 25 -15.24 12.48 13.82
N ALA A 26 -15.85 11.36 14.22
CA ALA A 26 -15.82 10.94 15.61
C ALA A 26 -14.40 10.47 15.96
N PRO A 27 -13.75 10.98 17.03
CA PRO A 27 -12.35 10.67 17.34
C PRO A 27 -12.03 9.17 17.36
N GLY A 28 -12.93 8.34 17.90
CA GLY A 28 -12.74 6.89 17.92
C GLY A 28 -12.76 6.22 16.53
N VAL A 29 -13.49 6.78 15.56
CA VAL A 29 -13.53 6.26 14.18
C VAL A 29 -12.27 6.64 13.41
N GLU A 30 -11.69 7.81 13.69
CA GLU A 30 -10.39 8.21 13.12
C GLU A 30 -9.26 7.31 13.62
N THR A 31 -9.21 7.02 14.92
CA THR A 31 -8.23 6.10 15.50
C THR A 31 -8.32 4.70 14.86
N LEU A 32 -9.53 4.13 14.80
CA LEU A 32 -9.75 2.81 14.18
C LEU A 32 -9.37 2.78 12.69
N ARG A 33 -9.57 3.89 11.97
CA ARG A 33 -9.17 4.01 10.56
C ARG A 33 -7.65 4.01 10.42
N ALA A 34 -6.95 4.78 11.24
CA ALA A 34 -5.49 4.83 11.21
C ALA A 34 -4.88 3.46 11.56
N GLU A 35 -5.40 2.80 12.60
CA GLU A 35 -4.98 1.45 12.99
C GLU A 35 -5.17 0.43 11.87
N LEU A 36 -6.31 0.48 11.18
CA LEU A 36 -6.59 -0.42 10.08
C LEU A 36 -5.75 -0.11 8.83
N GLU A 37 -5.51 1.15 8.53
CA GLU A 37 -4.61 1.55 7.45
C GLU A 37 -3.20 1.03 7.69
N GLU A 38 -2.69 1.20 8.92
CA GLU A 38 -1.38 0.70 9.32
C GLU A 38 -1.32 -0.85 9.28
N ALA A 39 -2.36 -1.53 9.74
CA ALA A 39 -2.44 -2.98 9.66
C ALA A 39 -2.43 -3.49 8.21
N LEU A 40 -3.18 -2.82 7.32
CA LEU A 40 -3.20 -3.15 5.89
C LEU A 40 -1.84 -2.87 5.24
N ARG A 41 -1.23 -1.72 5.56
CA ARG A 41 0.09 -1.33 5.08
C ARG A 41 1.12 -2.42 5.38
N ARG A 42 1.21 -2.85 6.65
CA ARG A 42 2.10 -3.95 7.06
C ARG A 42 1.82 -5.26 6.33
N ALA A 43 0.55 -5.62 6.18
CA ALA A 43 0.18 -6.86 5.50
C ALA A 43 0.59 -6.87 4.01
N VAL A 44 0.41 -5.74 3.31
CA VAL A 44 0.77 -5.58 1.91
C VAL A 44 2.29 -5.50 1.73
N LEU A 45 3.02 -4.81 2.62
CA LEU A 45 4.49 -4.78 2.57
C LEU A 45 5.11 -6.18 2.79
N ALA A 46 4.52 -6.97 3.69
CA ALA A 46 5.04 -8.29 4.02
C ALA A 46 4.84 -9.33 2.90
N GLN A 47 3.69 -9.31 2.20
CA GLN A 47 3.28 -10.42 1.32
C GLN A 47 2.53 -9.97 0.05
N GLY A 48 2.36 -8.66 -0.17
CA GLY A 48 1.56 -8.12 -1.26
C GLY A 48 2.18 -8.37 -2.63
N GLU A 49 1.36 -8.78 -3.58
CA GLU A 49 1.70 -8.81 -5.00
C GLU A 49 1.86 -7.39 -5.56
N VAL A 50 2.53 -7.25 -6.70
CA VAL A 50 2.80 -5.95 -7.36
C VAL A 50 1.55 -5.07 -7.47
N GLU A 51 0.40 -5.64 -7.84
CA GLU A 51 -0.86 -4.87 -7.92
C GLU A 51 -1.32 -4.32 -6.56
N SER A 52 -1.16 -5.10 -5.50
CA SER A 52 -1.56 -4.68 -4.15
C SER A 52 -0.68 -3.55 -3.63
N LEU A 53 0.63 -3.64 -3.91
CA LEU A 53 1.59 -2.58 -3.60
C LEU A 53 1.32 -1.32 -4.41
N PHE A 54 1.01 -1.44 -5.70
CA PHE A 54 0.71 -0.29 -6.54
C PHE A 54 -0.54 0.45 -6.07
N LEU A 55 -1.62 -0.28 -5.77
CA LEU A 55 -2.85 0.31 -5.24
C LEU A 55 -2.64 0.98 -3.88
N LEU A 56 -1.81 0.38 -3.01
CA LEU A 56 -1.48 0.96 -1.72
C LEU A 56 -0.62 2.22 -1.88
N ALA A 57 0.38 2.20 -2.76
CA ALA A 57 1.27 3.33 -3.05
C ALA A 57 0.49 4.55 -3.56
N GLU A 58 -0.41 4.33 -4.52
CA GLU A 58 -1.29 5.38 -5.04
C GLU A 58 -2.22 5.94 -3.96
N ARG A 59 -2.68 5.10 -3.03
CA ARG A 59 -3.60 5.52 -1.96
C ARG A 59 -2.93 6.30 -0.85
N LEU A 60 -1.75 5.86 -0.40
CA LEU A 60 -1.00 6.53 0.67
C LEU A 60 -0.21 7.74 0.13
N GLY A 61 0.08 7.78 -1.16
CA GLY A 61 0.66 8.92 -1.88
C GLY A 61 2.13 9.16 -1.57
N GLU A 62 2.47 9.45 -0.32
CA GLU A 62 3.80 9.90 0.13
C GLU A 62 4.55 8.88 0.99
N ASP A 63 4.09 7.63 0.96
CA ASP A 63 4.72 6.54 1.68
C ASP A 63 5.94 5.98 0.92
N LEU A 64 7.13 6.47 1.29
CA LEU A 64 8.40 6.10 0.64
C LEU A 64 8.64 4.58 0.66
N GLU A 65 8.43 3.93 1.80
CA GLU A 65 8.69 2.49 1.96
C GLU A 65 7.80 1.66 1.03
N VAL A 66 6.54 2.05 0.84
CA VAL A 66 5.62 1.36 -0.08
C VAL A 66 6.04 1.55 -1.54
N TRP A 67 6.49 2.76 -1.92
CA TRP A 67 7.03 3.02 -3.26
C TRP A 67 8.32 2.25 -3.54
N GLU A 68 9.22 2.12 -2.56
CA GLU A 68 10.45 1.33 -2.66
C GLU A 68 10.13 -0.17 -2.81
N ALA A 69 9.26 -0.70 -1.95
CA ALA A 69 8.84 -2.10 -1.99
C ALA A 69 8.18 -2.47 -3.33
N LEU A 70 7.42 -1.56 -3.92
CA LEU A 70 6.86 -1.71 -5.27
C LEU A 70 7.97 -1.76 -6.33
N LEU A 71 8.90 -0.79 -6.30
CA LEU A 71 9.97 -0.67 -7.29
C LEU A 71 10.89 -1.90 -7.30
N GLU A 72 11.16 -2.48 -6.13
CA GLU A 72 11.94 -3.71 -5.98
C GLU A 72 11.28 -4.92 -6.65
N ARG A 73 9.94 -4.99 -6.64
CA ARG A 73 9.18 -6.13 -7.17
C ARG A 73 8.77 -5.98 -8.64
N LEU A 74 8.78 -4.76 -9.18
CA LEU A 74 8.42 -4.52 -10.57
C LEU A 74 9.47 -5.10 -11.54
N PRO A 75 9.06 -5.89 -12.56
CA PRO A 75 9.94 -6.25 -13.67
C PRO A 75 10.53 -5.01 -14.35
N LEU A 76 11.72 -5.14 -14.95
CA LEU A 76 12.40 -4.02 -15.62
C LEU A 76 11.56 -3.38 -16.73
N GLN A 77 10.81 -4.20 -17.46
CA GLN A 77 9.93 -3.79 -18.56
C GLN A 77 8.51 -3.38 -18.14
N ASP A 78 8.20 -3.39 -16.84
CA ASP A 78 6.86 -2.98 -16.38
C ASP A 78 6.69 -1.46 -16.57
N PRO A 79 5.62 -1.01 -17.25
CA PRO A 79 5.40 0.41 -17.57
C PRO A 79 5.21 1.30 -16.33
N ARG A 80 4.95 0.72 -15.15
CA ARG A 80 4.82 1.47 -13.88
C ARG A 80 6.17 1.77 -13.23
N ARG A 81 7.25 1.11 -13.66
CA ARG A 81 8.57 1.26 -13.07
C ARG A 81 9.10 2.72 -13.12
N PRO A 82 8.97 3.47 -14.23
CA PRO A 82 9.38 4.88 -14.26
C PRO A 82 8.62 5.76 -13.26
N ILE A 83 7.33 5.49 -13.03
CA ILE A 83 6.50 6.23 -12.05
C ILE A 83 7.02 5.97 -10.63
N ALA A 84 7.24 4.70 -10.28
CA ALA A 84 7.77 4.32 -8.98
C ALA A 84 9.17 4.91 -8.73
N GLN A 85 10.05 4.90 -9.74
CA GLN A 85 11.38 5.53 -9.65
C GLN A 85 11.29 7.04 -9.37
N ALA A 86 10.43 7.77 -10.11
CA ALA A 86 10.26 9.19 -9.91
C ALA A 86 9.73 9.53 -8.51
N ARG A 87 8.77 8.74 -8.00
CA ARG A 87 8.23 8.90 -6.64
C ARG A 87 9.27 8.66 -5.56
N VAL A 88 10.03 7.56 -5.65
CA VAL A 88 11.12 7.25 -4.71
C VAL A 88 12.18 8.35 -4.72
N ALA A 89 12.61 8.80 -5.91
CA ALA A 89 13.61 9.86 -6.03
C ALA A 89 13.15 11.17 -5.39
N ARG A 90 11.91 11.59 -5.64
CA ARG A 90 11.32 12.79 -5.02
C ARG A 90 11.28 12.66 -3.50
N LEU A 91 10.67 11.58 -2.99
CA LEU A 91 10.47 11.37 -1.56
C LEU A 91 11.80 11.26 -0.80
N ARG A 92 12.81 10.57 -1.35
CA ARG A 92 14.15 10.54 -0.75
C ARG A 92 14.78 11.93 -0.67
N GLY A 93 14.60 12.75 -1.70
CA GLY A 93 15.06 14.14 -1.70
C GLY A 93 14.42 14.98 -0.60
N GLU A 94 13.11 14.82 -0.39
CA GLU A 94 12.36 15.52 0.66
C GLU A 94 12.78 15.11 2.08
N TRP A 95 13.15 13.84 2.29
CA TRP A 95 13.59 13.32 3.60
C TRP A 95 15.08 13.59 3.89
N SER A 96 15.85 14.02 2.88
CA SER A 96 17.27 14.39 3.02
C SER A 96 17.50 15.86 3.37
N LEU A 97 16.43 16.62 3.59
CA LEU A 97 16.42 18.04 4.02
C LEU A 97 16.09 18.16 5.50
#